data_AF-A0A9W7BPT6-F1
#
_entry.id   AF-A0A9W7BPT6-F1
#
_cell.length_a   1.000
_cell.length_b   1.000
_cell.length_c   1.000
_cell.angle_alpha   90.00
_cell.angle_beta   90.00
_cell.angle_gamma   90.00
#
_symmetry.space_group_name_H-M   'P 1'
#
loop_
_entity.id
_entity.type
_entity.pdbx_description
1 polymer ?
#
loop_
_entity_poly.entity_id
_entity_poly.type
_entity_poly.pdbx_seq_one_letter_code
_entity_poly.pdbx_strand_id
1 'polypeptide(L)' 'MPWKAIPYDDDKREMLQSMYKVSGIPSLKVLKSDGTVIDNNATSSPLNEAAAQAWVNGGACKKGCCH' A
#
# COMPACT_ATOMS: atom_id res chain seq x y z
N MET A 1 -14.43 -11.15 3.06
CA MET A 1 -13.28 -10.22 3.11
C MET A 1 -13.57 -9.20 4.19
N PRO A 2 -12.74 -9.09 5.25
CA PRO A 2 -13.04 -8.24 6.41
C PRO A 2 -12.79 -6.74 6.18
N TRP A 3 -12.29 -6.34 4.99
CA TRP A 3 -12.00 -4.94 4.67
C TRP A 3 -13.15 -4.24 3.94
N LYS A 4 -13.19 -2.91 4.08
CA LYS A 4 -14.10 -2.04 3.34
C LYS A 4 -13.64 -1.91 1.88
N ALA A 5 -14.60 -1.79 0.97
CA ALA A 5 -14.37 -1.53 -0.43
C ALA A 5 -15.09 -0.24 -0.83
N ILE A 6 -14.56 0.46 -1.83
CA ILE A 6 -15.21 1.60 -2.46
C ILE A 6 -16.25 1.05 -3.44
N PRO A 7 -17.51 1.55 -3.44
CA PRO A 7 -18.52 1.14 -4.41
C PRO A 7 -18.03 1.33 -5.84
N TYR A 8 -18.40 0.42 -6.75
CA TYR A 8 -17.92 0.43 -8.13
C TYR A 8 -18.27 1.72 -8.89
N ASP A 9 -19.44 2.31 -8.62
CA ASP A 9 -19.94 3.49 -9.34
C ASP A 9 -19.53 4.83 -8.69
N ASP A 10 -18.58 4.82 -7.73
CA ASP A 10 -18.12 6.02 -7.04
C ASP A 10 -16.93 6.66 -7.77
N ASP A 11 -17.05 7.92 -8.19
CA ASP A 11 -16.01 8.72 -8.85
C ASP A 11 -14.70 8.79 -8.04
N LYS A 12 -14.77 8.60 -6.71
CA LYS A 12 -13.58 8.56 -5.85
C LYS A 12 -12.61 7.44 -6.27
N ARG A 13 -13.08 6.39 -6.96
CA ARG A 13 -12.22 5.32 -7.47
C ARG A 13 -11.17 5.86 -8.44
N GLU A 14 -11.59 6.63 -9.43
CA GLU A 14 -10.68 7.20 -10.44
C GLU A 14 -9.78 8.26 -9.83
N MET A 15 -10.33 9.09 -8.95
CA MET A 15 -9.55 10.09 -8.21
C MET A 15 -8.42 9.44 -7.41
N LEU A 16 -8.71 8.37 -6.67
CA LEU A 16 -7.72 7.65 -5.86
C LEU A 16 -6.69 6.92 -6.72
N GLN A 17 -7.12 6.32 -7.84
CA GLN A 17 -6.20 5.70 -8.80
C GLN A 17 -5.19 6.73 -9.34
N SER A 18 -5.66 7.93 -9.70
CA SER A 18 -4.81 9.02 -10.17
C SER A 18 -3.89 9.55 -9.05
N MET A 19 -4.44 9.84 -7.86
CA MET A 19 -3.69 10.35 -6.71
C MET A 19 -2.53 9.41 -6.31
N TYR A 20 -2.79 8.10 -6.28
CA TYR A 20 -1.79 7.10 -5.92
C TYR A 20 -1.02 6.55 -7.11
N LYS A 21 -1.26 7.05 -8.33
CA LYS A 21 -0.59 6.64 -9.58
C LYS A 21 -0.67 5.12 -9.81
N VAL A 22 -1.88 4.57 -9.67
CA VAL A 22 -2.16 3.16 -9.98
C VAL A 22 -2.32 3.02 -11.49
N SER A 23 -1.30 2.48 -12.17
CA SER A 23 -1.25 2.35 -13.63
C SER A 23 -1.55 0.95 -14.17
N GLY A 24 -1.67 -0.06 -13.30
CA GLY A 24 -1.94 -1.43 -13.71
C GLY A 24 -2.30 -2.35 -12.54
N ILE A 25 -2.92 -3.48 -12.85
CA ILE A 25 -3.25 -4.53 -11.87
C ILE A 25 -2.40 -5.78 -12.11
N PRO A 26 -2.02 -6.53 -11.07
CA PRO A 26 -2.31 -6.29 -9.66
C PRO A 26 -1.41 -5.22 -9.03
N SER A 27 -2.01 -4.31 -8.23
CA SER A 27 -1.29 -3.29 -7.46
C SER A 27 -1.77 -3.26 -6.01
N LEU A 28 -0.83 -3.17 -5.07
CA LEU A 28 -1.10 -3.05 -3.64
C LEU A 28 -0.19 -1.98 -3.07
N LYS A 29 -0.80 -0.95 -2.48
CA LYS A 29 -0.10 0.15 -1.82
C LYS A 29 -0.47 0.16 -0.36
N VAL A 30 0.52 0.40 0.49
CA VAL A 30 0.34 0.46 1.94
C VAL A 30 0.38 1.92 2.35
N LEU A 31 -0.70 2.36 3.00
CA LEU A 31 -0.91 3.73 3.44
C LEU A 31 -0.95 3.78 4.96
N LYS A 32 -0.45 4.86 5.55
CA LYS A 32 -0.75 5.24 6.93
C LYS A 32 -2.14 5.87 7.02
N SER A 33 -2.65 6.01 8.24
CA SER A 33 -3.95 6.65 8.50
C SER A 33 -4.02 8.13 8.08
N ASP A 34 -2.88 8.79 7.93
CA ASP A 34 -2.75 10.16 7.41
C ASP A 34 -2.78 10.24 5.87
N GLY A 35 -2.82 9.10 5.18
CA GLY A 35 -2.77 9.01 3.71
C GLY A 35 -1.35 8.94 3.12
N THR A 36 -0.30 8.94 3.96
CA THR A 36 1.09 8.84 3.52
C THR A 36 1.39 7.43 3.02
N VAL A 37 2.03 7.31 1.85
CA VAL A 37 2.42 6.02 1.28
C VAL A 37 3.66 5.46 1.97
N ILE A 38 3.54 4.30 2.60
CA ILE A 38 4.65 3.53 3.18
C ILE A 38 5.33 2.69 2.10
N ASP A 39 4.52 1.97 1.31
CA ASP A 39 4.99 1.07 0.26
C ASP A 39 4.14 1.24 -0.99
N ASN A 40 4.82 1.41 -2.13
CA ASN A 40 4.19 1.63 -3.43
C ASN A 40 3.95 0.35 -4.22
N ASN A 41 4.57 -0.77 -3.83
CA ASN A 41 4.55 -2.03 -4.56
C ASN A 41 4.57 -3.24 -3.60
N ALA A 42 3.65 -3.24 -2.63
CA ALA A 42 3.58 -4.28 -1.61
C ALA A 42 3.19 -5.66 -2.18
N THR A 43 2.76 -5.75 -3.44
CA THR A 43 2.54 -7.03 -4.14
C THR A 43 3.84 -7.85 -4.29
N SER A 44 5.00 -7.19 -4.26
CA SER A 44 6.31 -7.86 -4.34
C SER A 44 6.84 -8.31 -2.98
N SER A 45 6.19 -7.90 -1.90
CA SER A 45 6.56 -8.27 -0.53
C SER A 45 5.78 -9.51 -0.09
N PRO A 46 6.37 -10.38 0.77
CA PRO A 46 5.63 -11.49 1.33
C PRO A 46 4.52 -10.95 2.24
N LEU A 47 3.25 -11.23 1.93
CA LEU A 47 2.09 -10.77 2.70
C LEU A 47 1.93 -11.59 4.01
N ASN A 48 2.89 -11.45 4.92
CA ASN A 48 2.93 -12.13 6.20
C ASN A 48 3.12 -11.13 7.36
N GLU A 49 3.06 -11.64 8.59
CA GLU A 49 3.20 -10.84 9.80
C GLU A 49 4.52 -10.06 9.82
N ALA A 50 5.65 -10.65 9.40
CA ALA A 50 6.94 -9.99 9.41
C ALA A 50 6.98 -8.74 8.50
N ALA A 51 6.39 -8.83 7.30
CA ALA A 51 6.26 -7.68 6.41
C ALA A 51 5.28 -6.64 6.96
N ALA A 52 4.17 -7.07 7.56
CA ALA A 52 3.22 -6.16 8.20
C ALA A 52 3.87 -5.37 9.34
N GLN A 53 4.65 -6.04 10.19
CA GLN A 53 5.40 -5.41 11.28
C GLN A 53 6.42 -4.38 10.76
N ALA A 54 7.03 -4.60 9.60
CA ALA A 54 7.93 -3.62 8.98
C ALA A 54 7.21 -2.32 8.56
N TRP A 55 5.96 -2.44 8.09
CA TRP A 55 5.13 -1.26 7.76
C TRP A 55 4.63 -0.52 9.00
N VAL A 56 4.28 -1.24 10.06
CA VAL A 56 3.75 -0.67 11.32
C VAL A 56 4.84 0.05 12.11
N ASN A 57 6.02 -0.54 12.25
CA ASN A 57 7.08 -0.02 13.11
C ASN A 57 7.92 1.12 12.47
N GLY A 58 7.46 1.66 11.34
CA GLY A 58 8.00 2.91 10.80
C GLY A 58 9.35 2.81 10.10
N GLY A 59 9.68 1.66 9.50
CA GLY A 59 10.93 1.49 8.79
C GLY A 59 10.81 0.54 7.62
N ALA A 60 10.52 1.07 6.44
CA ALA A 60 11.18 0.52 5.27
C ALA A 60 12.68 0.72 5.55
N CYS A 61 13.37 -0.34 5.99
CA CYS A 61 14.81 -0.45 5.84
C CYS A 61 15.06 -0.20 4.35
N LYS A 62 15.38 1.05 4.00
CA LYS A 62 15.75 1.40 2.63
C LYS A 62 16.88 0.45 2.28
N LYS A 63 16.76 -0.27 1.17
CA LYS A 63 17.78 -1.21 0.67
C LYS A 63 19.17 -0.57 0.87
N GLY A 64 19.91 -1.03 1.89
CA GLY A 64 21.12 -0.37 2.39
C GLY A 64 21.34 -0.35 3.91
N CYS A 65 20.38 -0.74 4.76
CA CYS A 65 20.61 -0.78 6.23
C CYS A 65 20.77 -2.20 6.84
N CYS A 66 21.07 -3.22 6.02
CA CYS A 66 21.51 -4.52 6.52
C CYS A 66 22.91 -4.82 5.96
N HIS A 67 23.92 -4.64 6.81
CA HIS A 67 25.36 -4.94 6.70
C HIS A 67 26.05 -4.64 5.37
#